data_AF-F2BX76-F1
#
_entry.id   AF-F2BX76-F1
#
_cell.length_a   1.000
_cell.length_b   1.000
_cell.length_c   1.000
_cell.angle_alpha   90.00
_cell.angle_beta   90.00
_cell.angle_gamma   90.00
#
_symmetry.space_group_name_H-M   'P 1'
#
loop_
_entity.id
_entity.type
_entity.pdbx_description
1 polymer ?
#
loop_
_entity_poly.entity_id
_entity_poly.type
_entity_poly.pdbx_seq_one_letter_code
_entity_poly.pdbx_strand_id
1 'polypeptide(L)'
;MKKIFALAAVAALTAGVSAYAANPFSDVGTDHWAYQAVADLSAQGVVEGYPNGTFGGEKHITRFEVAQIVARLLAQKSQLNAQQKATVEQNTLTNFPTSAFV
;
A
#
# COMPACT_ATOMS: atom_id res chain seq x y z
N MET A 1 -18.06 39.58 17.56
CA MET A 1 -16.67 39.44 17.04
C MET A 1 -16.33 37.94 17.02
N LYS A 2 -16.79 37.12 16.07
CA LYS A 2 -16.35 36.92 14.67
C LYS A 2 -14.84 36.65 14.43
N LYS A 3 -14.05 36.10 15.37
CA LYS A 3 -12.62 35.80 15.09
C LYS A 3 -11.99 34.64 15.88
N ILE A 4 -12.56 33.41 15.89
CA ILE A 4 -11.82 32.23 16.44
C ILE A 4 -12.02 30.92 15.65
N PHE A 5 -12.60 30.95 14.44
CA PHE A 5 -12.82 29.73 13.63
C PHE A 5 -11.69 29.42 12.62
N ALA A 6 -10.49 29.97 12.78
CA ALA A 6 -9.41 29.88 11.79
C ALA A 6 -8.24 28.95 12.17
N LEU A 7 -8.27 28.26 13.32
CA LEU A 7 -7.18 27.35 13.71
C LEU A 7 -7.41 25.88 13.32
N ALA A 8 -8.66 25.45 13.17
CA ALA A 8 -8.99 24.06 12.78
C ALA A 8 -8.90 23.81 11.27
N ALA A 9 -8.93 24.86 10.44
CA ALA A 9 -8.85 24.72 8.98
C ALA A 9 -7.41 24.49 8.46
N VAL A 10 -6.38 24.75 9.27
CA VAL A 10 -4.97 24.53 8.87
C VAL A 10 -4.53 23.09 9.15
N ALA A 11 -5.13 22.40 10.14
CA ALA A 11 -4.84 20.99 10.41
C ALA A 11 -5.49 20.03 9.39
N ALA A 12 -6.55 20.45 8.70
CA ALA A 12 -7.19 19.65 7.65
C ALA A 12 -6.43 19.69 6.31
N LEU A 13 -5.52 20.66 6.11
CA LEU A 13 -4.69 20.73 4.89
C LEU A 13 -3.43 19.85 4.97
N THR A 14 -3.10 19.29 6.14
CA THR A 14 -1.96 18.38 6.34
C THR A 14 -2.36 16.90 6.35
N ALA A 15 -3.64 16.57 6.20
CA ALA A 15 -4.12 15.18 6.17
C ALA A 15 -3.79 14.43 4.86
N GLY A 16 -3.16 15.10 3.89
CA GLY A 16 -2.81 14.54 2.58
C GLY A 16 -1.34 14.09 2.43
N VAL A 17 -0.52 14.16 3.47
CA VAL A 17 0.84 13.56 3.40
C VAL A 17 0.70 12.06 3.55
N SER A 18 0.57 11.36 2.41
CA SER A 18 0.81 9.93 2.33
C SER A 18 2.22 9.67 2.87
N ALA A 19 2.34 8.94 3.97
CA ALA A 19 3.64 8.48 4.44
C ALA A 19 4.17 7.49 3.39
N TYR A 20 5.14 7.92 2.58
CA TYR A 20 5.85 7.03 1.68
C TYR A 20 6.58 5.99 2.53
N ALA A 21 6.44 4.71 2.19
CA ALA A 21 7.23 3.67 2.83
C ALA A 21 8.72 3.99 2.62
N ALA A 22 9.52 3.91 3.68
CA ALA A 22 10.97 4.08 3.53
C ALA A 22 11.54 2.87 2.78
N ASN A 23 12.26 3.12 1.69
CA ASN A 23 12.96 2.08 0.95
C ASN A 23 14.05 1.43 1.83
N PRO A 24 14.06 0.09 2.02
CA PRO A 24 15.05 -0.58 2.84
C PRO A 24 16.40 -0.84 2.12
N PHE A 25 16.52 -0.55 0.83
CA PHE A 25 17.69 -0.95 0.03
C PHE A 25 18.73 0.16 -0.15
N SER A 26 20.00 -0.17 0.07
CA SER A 26 21.11 0.80 0.05
C SER A 26 21.48 1.32 -1.34
N ASP A 27 21.16 0.57 -2.39
CA ASP A 27 21.49 0.87 -3.79
C ASP A 27 20.37 1.61 -4.54
N VAL A 28 19.26 1.91 -3.87
CA VAL A 28 18.15 2.69 -4.44
C VAL A 28 18.00 3.99 -3.65
N GLY A 29 18.74 5.01 -4.07
CA GLY A 29 18.70 6.34 -3.45
C GLY A 29 17.37 7.06 -3.65
N THR A 30 17.07 8.06 -2.81
CA THR A 30 15.81 8.82 -2.84
C THR A 30 15.54 9.53 -4.16
N ASP A 31 16.59 9.89 -4.89
CA ASP A 31 16.49 10.56 -6.19
C ASP A 31 16.41 9.57 -7.37
N HIS A 32 16.42 8.27 -7.09
CA HIS A 32 16.31 7.22 -8.10
C HIS A 32 14.85 7.08 -8.56
N TRP A 33 14.63 7.01 -9.88
CA TRP A 33 13.28 6.92 -10.47
C TRP A 33 12.45 5.74 -9.93
N ALA A 34 13.11 4.64 -9.54
CA ALA A 34 12.46 3.45 -9.02
C ALA A 34 12.18 3.51 -7.50
N TYR A 35 12.66 4.54 -6.79
CA TYR A 35 12.65 4.58 -5.32
C TYR A 35 11.28 4.27 -4.73
N GLN A 36 10.26 5.02 -5.17
CA GLN A 36 8.91 4.88 -4.63
C GLN A 36 8.30 3.52 -4.96
N ALA A 37 8.44 3.05 -6.21
CA ALA A 37 7.90 1.77 -6.62
C ALA A 37 8.53 0.60 -5.85
N VAL A 38 9.85 0.64 -5.65
CA VAL A 38 10.59 -0.37 -4.91
C VAL A 38 10.20 -0.36 -3.42
N ALA A 39 10.09 0.84 -2.82
CA ALA A 39 9.67 0.97 -1.43
C ALA A 39 8.26 0.41 -1.20
N ASP A 40 7.30 0.78 -2.04
CA ASP A 40 5.91 0.34 -1.94
C ASP A 40 5.78 -1.17 -2.14
N LEU A 41 6.48 -1.74 -3.12
CA LEU A 41 6.43 -3.19 -3.38
C LEU A 41 7.17 -4.00 -2.31
N SER A 42 8.22 -3.44 -1.70
CA SER A 42 8.92 -4.07 -0.59
C SER A 42 8.09 -4.06 0.68
N ALA A 43 7.43 -2.93 1.01
CA ALA A 43 6.52 -2.83 2.14
C ALA A 43 5.34 -3.81 2.02
N GLN A 44 4.94 -4.13 0.79
CA GLN A 44 3.90 -5.10 0.47
C GLN A 44 4.40 -6.57 0.46
N GLY A 45 5.69 -6.81 0.64
CA GLY A 45 6.30 -8.14 0.58
C GLY A 45 6.29 -8.76 -0.82
N VAL A 46 6.04 -7.97 -1.87
CA VAL A 46 6.05 -8.43 -3.26
C VAL A 46 7.48 -8.58 -3.76
N VAL A 47 8.32 -7.62 -3.39
CA VAL A 47 9.75 -7.56 -3.74
C VAL A 47 10.59 -7.74 -2.48
N GLU A 48 11.62 -8.58 -2.60
CA GLU A 48 12.66 -8.74 -1.59
C GLU A 48 14.02 -8.46 -2.24
N GLY A 49 14.91 -7.82 -1.50
CA GLY A 49 16.28 -7.61 -1.93
C GLY A 49 17.19 -8.78 -1.55
N TYR A 50 18.47 -8.58 -1.77
CA TYR A 50 19.51 -9.54 -1.44
C TYR A 50 19.96 -9.42 0.03
N PRO A 51 20.59 -10.48 0.61
CA PRO A 51 21.05 -10.48 2.01
C PRO A 51 22.05 -9.38 2.37
N ASN A 52 22.69 -8.78 1.37
CA ASN A 52 23.62 -7.65 1.53
C ASN A 52 22.90 -6.28 1.67
N GLY A 53 21.56 -6.25 1.68
CA GLY A 53 20.79 -5.01 1.81
C GLY A 53 20.57 -4.25 0.49
N THR A 54 20.84 -4.87 -0.66
CA THR A 54 20.60 -4.26 -1.99
C THR A 54 19.34 -4.78 -2.64
N PHE A 55 18.67 -3.94 -3.43
CA PHE A 55 17.60 -4.35 -4.36
C PHE A 55 18.19 -5.08 -5.56
N GLY A 56 19.34 -4.62 -6.06
CA GLY A 56 20.03 -5.19 -7.21
C GLY A 56 19.41 -4.82 -8.56
N GLY A 57 18.85 -3.61 -8.69
CA GLY A 57 18.10 -3.17 -9.87
C GLY A 57 18.87 -3.21 -11.20
N GLU A 58 20.21 -3.14 -11.16
CA GLU A 58 21.08 -3.21 -12.34
C GLU A 58 21.47 -4.65 -12.73
N LYS A 59 21.10 -5.65 -11.92
CA LYS A 59 21.42 -7.06 -12.21
C LYS A 59 20.39 -7.67 -13.15
N HIS A 60 20.83 -8.62 -13.95
CA HIS A 60 19.90 -9.48 -14.68
C HIS A 60 19.08 -10.31 -13.71
N ILE A 61 17.77 -10.26 -13.88
CA ILE A 61 16.81 -11.09 -13.13
C ILE A 61 16.58 -12.41 -13.86
N THR A 62 16.55 -13.50 -13.10
CA THR A 62 16.22 -14.83 -13.64
C THR A 62 14.71 -14.98 -13.82
N ARG A 63 14.30 -15.89 -14.72
CA ARG A 63 12.88 -16.23 -14.90
C ARG A 63 12.23 -16.77 -13.61
N PHE A 64 13.02 -17.43 -12.76
CA PHE A 64 12.57 -17.93 -11.47
C PHE A 64 12.23 -16.78 -10.51
N GLU A 65 13.14 -15.81 -10.35
CA GLU A 65 12.90 -14.63 -9.51
C GLU A 65 11.69 -13.82 -9.98
N VAL A 66 11.53 -13.63 -11.30
CA VAL A 66 10.32 -13.00 -11.86
C VAL A 66 9.05 -13.79 -11.48
N ALA A 67 9.07 -15.12 -11.61
CA ALA A 67 7.93 -15.95 -11.24
C ALA A 67 7.59 -15.84 -9.74
N GLN A 68 8.58 -15.72 -8.86
CA GLN A 68 8.36 -15.50 -7.44
C GLN A 68 7.69 -14.15 -7.15
N ILE A 69 8.16 -13.07 -7.79
CA ILE A 69 7.55 -11.74 -7.66
C ILE A 69 6.08 -11.78 -8.10
N VAL A 70 5.80 -12.39 -9.26
CA VAL A 70 4.43 -12.54 -9.78
C VAL A 70 3.56 -13.36 -8.82
N ALA A 71 4.08 -14.47 -8.28
CA ALA A 71 3.35 -15.30 -7.34
C ALA A 71 2.98 -14.53 -6.06
N ARG A 72 3.91 -13.75 -5.50
CA ARG A 72 3.68 -12.90 -4.31
C ARG A 72 2.63 -11.83 -4.60
N LEU A 73 2.73 -11.16 -5.75
CA LEU A 73 1.77 -10.15 -6.17
C LEU A 73 0.34 -10.71 -6.28
N LEU A 74 0.20 -11.90 -6.89
CA LEU A 74 -1.10 -12.56 -7.02
C LEU A 74 -1.67 -13.01 -5.67
N ALA A 75 -0.82 -13.50 -4.76
CA ALA A 75 -1.22 -13.87 -3.41
C ALA A 75 -1.71 -12.65 -2.61
N GLN A 76 -1.07 -11.49 -2.77
CA GLN A 76 -1.51 -10.27 -2.11
C GLN A 76 -2.87 -9.78 -2.65
N LYS A 77 -3.06 -9.82 -3.98
CA LYS A 77 -4.34 -9.43 -4.60
C LYS A 77 -5.50 -10.32 -4.16
N SER A 78 -5.28 -11.62 -4.00
CA SER A 78 -6.34 -12.53 -3.54
C SER A 78 -6.77 -12.24 -2.10
N GLN A 79 -5.82 -11.87 -1.22
CA GLN A 79 -6.12 -11.44 0.15
C GLN A 79 -6.93 -10.14 0.19
N LEU A 80 -6.56 -9.14 -0.63
CA LEU A 80 -7.31 -7.89 -0.74
C LEU A 80 -8.75 -8.15 -1.20
N ASN A 81 -8.96 -9.03 -2.18
CA ASN A 81 -10.31 -9.40 -2.63
C ASN A 81 -11.14 -10.10 -1.55
N ALA A 82 -10.51 -10.95 -0.72
CA ALA A 82 -11.18 -11.63 0.38
C ALA A 82 -11.58 -10.64 1.49
N GLN A 83 -10.68 -9.71 1.85
CA GLN A 83 -10.97 -8.65 2.82
C GLN A 83 -12.07 -7.70 2.30
N GLN A 84 -11.99 -7.29 1.03
CA GLN A 84 -13.00 -6.45 0.39
C GLN A 84 -14.37 -7.15 0.37
N LYS A 85 -14.42 -8.46 0.08
CA LYS A 85 -15.66 -9.25 0.16
C LYS A 85 -16.24 -9.26 1.57
N ALA A 86 -15.42 -9.49 2.59
CA ALA A 86 -15.85 -9.47 3.98
C ALA A 86 -16.41 -8.10 4.39
N THR A 87 -15.79 -7.00 3.96
CA THR A 87 -16.27 -5.63 4.20
C THR A 87 -17.59 -5.34 3.46
N VAL A 88 -17.73 -5.80 2.21
CA VAL A 88 -18.98 -5.63 1.46
C VAL A 88 -20.12 -6.38 2.14
N GLU A 89 -19.90 -7.64 2.54
CA GLU A 89 -20.90 -8.45 3.25
C GLU A 89 -21.30 -7.84 4.61
N GLN A 90 -20.34 -7.30 5.38
CA GLN A 90 -20.62 -6.65 6.66
C GLN A 90 -21.43 -5.36 6.49
N ASN A 91 -21.18 -4.60 5.42
CA ASN A 91 -21.91 -3.37 5.11
C ASN A 91 -23.30 -3.63 4.51
N THR A 92 -23.52 -4.78 3.85
CA THR A 92 -24.87 -5.23 3.48
C THR A 92 -25.67 -5.69 4.70
N LEU A 93 -25.08 -6.48 5.61
CA LEU A 93 -25.81 -7.03 6.78
C LEU A 93 -26.23 -5.97 7.83
N THR A 94 -25.63 -4.77 7.80
CA THR A 94 -25.93 -3.68 8.76
C THR A 94 -26.87 -2.61 8.20
N ASN A 95 -27.11 -2.58 6.88
CA ASN A 95 -27.87 -1.51 6.22
C ASN A 95 -29.17 -2.00 5.55
N PHE A 96 -29.57 -3.25 5.76
CA PHE A 96 -30.92 -3.71 5.43
C PHE A 96 -31.85 -3.51 6.65
N PRO A 97 -32.78 -2.54 6.63
CA PRO A 97 -33.77 -2.43 7.69
C PRO A 97 -34.65 -3.69 7.67
N THR A 98 -34.59 -4.47 8.74
CA THR A 98 -35.42 -5.67 8.94
C THR A 98 -36.93 -5.35 9.01
N SER A 99 -37.29 -4.07 9.07
CA SER A 99 -38.67 -3.58 8.99
C SER A 99 -39.24 -3.48 7.57
N ALA A 100 -38.46 -3.76 6.52
CA ALA A 100 -38.92 -3.73 5.13
C ALA A 100 -39.48 -5.09 4.63
N PHE A 101 -39.44 -6.14 5.45
CA PHE A 101 -39.84 -7.50 5.09
C PHE A 101 -40.92 -8.13 6.00
N VAL A 102 -41.66 -7.32 6.76
CA VAL A 102 -42.84 -7.77 7.52
C VAL A 102 -44.03 -6.89 7.19
#